data_AF-A0A946VEJ8-F1
#
_entry.id   AF-A0A946VEJ8-F1
#
_cell.length_a   1.000
_cell.length_b   1.000
_cell.length_c   1.000
_cell.angle_alpha   90.00
_cell.angle_beta   90.00
_cell.angle_gamma   90.00
#
_symmetry.space_group_name_H-M   'P 1'
#
loop_
_entity.id
_entity.type
_entity.pdbx_description
1 polymer ?
#
loop_
_entity_poly.entity_id
_entity_poly.type
_entity_poly.pdbx_seq_one_letter_code
_entity_poly.pdbx_strand_id
1 'polypeptide(L)'
;MKDLLINFHGFLSSHKSDNAVEFRREVISKHGEVESLSPCLPDNPEARVIVIEELIRESLKFHRTIGLVGYSLGGSFSTFT
;
A
#
# COMPACT_ATOMS: atom_id res chain seq x y z
N MET A 1 17.28 -0.54 8.01
CA MET A 1 15.92 -0.17 7.60
C MET A 1 15.61 -0.91 6.33
N LYS A 2 14.48 -1.62 6.26
CA LYS A 2 14.05 -2.30 5.03
C LYS A 2 13.28 -1.34 4.13
N ASP A 3 13.22 -1.64 2.84
CA ASP A 3 12.33 -0.95 1.91
C ASP A 3 10.90 -1.49 2.09
N LEU A 4 9.88 -0.66 1.86
CA LEU A 4 8.48 -0.99 2.04
C LEU A 4 7.69 -0.80 0.74
N LEU A 5 6.81 -1.74 0.43
CA LEU A 5 5.78 -1.58 -0.60
C LEU A 5 4.40 -1.51 0.03
N ILE A 6 3.67 -0.42 -0.23
CA ILE A 6 2.30 -0.21 0.24
C ILE A 6 1.33 -0.39 -0.92
N ASN A 7 0.39 -1.33 -0.77
CA ASN A 7 -0.62 -1.66 -1.77
C ASN A 7 -1.98 -1.02 -1.43
N PHE A 8 -2.43 -0.09 -2.27
CA PHE A 8 -3.76 0.50 -2.16
C PHE A 8 -4.78 -0.22 -3.04
N HIS A 9 -5.85 -0.69 -2.42
CA HIS A 9 -6.95 -1.35 -3.10
C HIS A 9 -7.96 -0.35 -3.68
N GLY A 10 -8.73 -0.81 -4.68
CA GLY A 10 -9.81 -0.04 -5.29
C GLY A 10 -11.06 0.12 -4.42
N PHE A 11 -12.09 0.74 -4.98
CA PHE A 11 -13.41 0.87 -4.36
C PHE A 11 -14.07 -0.51 -4.17
N LEU A 12 -14.75 -0.74 -3.03
CA LEU A 12 -15.37 -2.02 -2.64
C LEU A 12 -14.41 -3.24 -2.63
N SER A 13 -13.10 -2.98 -2.64
CA SER A 13 -12.07 -4.00 -2.46
C SER A 13 -11.57 -3.99 -1.02
N SER A 14 -10.62 -4.87 -0.71
CA SER A 14 -10.00 -4.95 0.61
C SER A 14 -8.51 -5.23 0.53
N HIS A 15 -7.84 -5.11 1.66
CA HIS A 15 -6.46 -5.53 1.87
C HIS A 15 -6.20 -7.03 1.58
N LYS A 16 -7.25 -7.84 1.40
CA LYS A 16 -7.18 -9.28 1.09
C LYS A 16 -7.54 -9.62 -0.35
N SER A 17 -7.65 -8.63 -1.25
CA SER A 17 -7.87 -8.92 -2.67
C SER A 17 -6.80 -9.88 -3.20
N ASP A 18 -7.17 -10.76 -4.14
CA ASP A 18 -6.24 -11.73 -4.73
C ASP A 18 -4.96 -11.06 -5.25
N ASN A 19 -5.11 -9.88 -5.87
CA ASN A 19 -3.98 -9.07 -6.32
C ASN A 19 -3.02 -8.71 -5.18
N ALA A 20 -3.53 -8.27 -4.03
CA ALA A 20 -2.71 -7.91 -2.88
C ALA A 20 -2.02 -9.13 -2.25
N VAL A 21 -2.71 -10.27 -2.19
CA VAL A 21 -2.19 -11.53 -1.63
C VAL A 21 -1.11 -12.10 -2.54
N GLU A 22 -1.40 -12.24 -3.84
CA GLU A 22 -0.47 -12.79 -4.82
C GLU A 22 0.74 -11.86 -5.00
N PHE A 23 0.53 -10.54 -5.06
CA PHE A 23 1.63 -9.57 -5.10
C PHE A 23 2.56 -9.73 -3.89
N ARG A 24 1.99 -9.81 -2.67
CA ARG A 24 2.78 -10.03 -1.47
C ARG A 24 3.55 -11.34 -1.54
N ARG A 25 2.94 -12.44 -2.01
CA ARG A 25 3.59 -13.73 -2.16
C ARG A 25 4.77 -13.66 -3.13
N GLU A 26 4.56 -13.07 -4.31
CA GLU A 26 5.57 -12.97 -5.36
C GLU A 26 6.73 -12.04 -4.95
N VAL A 27 6.43 -10.88 -4.37
CA VAL A 27 7.47 -9.92 -3.96
C VAL A 27 8.28 -10.47 -2.78
N ILE A 28 7.63 -10.97 -1.73
CA ILE A 28 8.37 -11.48 -0.56
C ILE A 28 9.21 -12.70 -0.93
N SER A 29 8.70 -13.59 -1.78
CA SER A 29 9.45 -14.79 -2.19
C SER A 29 10.67 -14.47 -3.06
N LYS A 30 10.63 -13.38 -3.85
CA LYS A 30 11.72 -12.98 -4.77
C LYS A 30 12.65 -11.91 -4.19
N HIS A 31 12.15 -11.10 -3.26
CA HIS A 31 12.83 -9.93 -2.70
C HIS A 31 12.66 -9.90 -1.18
N GLY A 32 13.28 -10.86 -0.48
CA GLY A 32 13.15 -11.04 0.98
C GLY A 32 13.63 -9.86 1.86
N GLU A 33 14.20 -8.82 1.25
CA GLU A 33 14.61 -7.58 1.91
C GLU A 33 13.52 -6.49 1.90
N VAL A 34 12.41 -6.72 1.19
CA VAL A 34 11.30 -5.76 1.04
C VAL A 34 10.12 -6.20 1.90
N GLU A 35 9.61 -5.28 2.72
CA GLU A 35 8.36 -5.47 3.45
C GLU A 35 7.17 -5.09 2.58
N SER A 36 6.01 -5.69 2.84
CA SER A 36 4.78 -5.38 2.11
C SER A 36 3.63 -5.15 3.08
N LEU A 37 2.91 -4.05 2.86
CA LEU A 37 1.74 -3.64 3.61
C LEU A 37 0.57 -3.44 2.66
N SER A 38 -0.61 -3.93 3.04
CA SER A 38 -1.87 -3.66 2.35
C SER A 38 -2.86 -3.15 3.40
N PRO A 39 -3.02 -1.83 3.59
CA PRO A 39 -3.92 -1.31 4.60
C PRO A 39 -5.38 -1.51 4.21
N CYS A 40 -6.25 -1.64 5.21
CA CYS A 40 -7.68 -1.50 4.99
C CYS A 40 -8.00 0.00 4.96
N LEU A 41 -8.56 0.48 3.85
CA LEU A 41 -8.87 1.89 3.67
C LEU A 41 -10.35 2.17 3.95
N PRO A 42 -10.70 3.34 4.51
CA PRO A 42 -12.10 3.73 4.69
C PRO A 42 -12.80 3.90 3.33
N ASP A 43 -14.12 3.77 3.32
CA ASP A 43 -14.92 3.94 2.10
C ASP A 43 -15.15 5.40 1.74
N ASN A 44 -15.04 6.31 2.72
CA ASN A 44 -15.11 7.74 2.48
C ASN A 44 -13.80 8.24 1.81
N PRO A 45 -13.87 8.95 0.66
CA PRO A 45 -12.67 9.40 -0.07
C PRO A 45 -11.77 10.37 0.71
N GLU A 46 -12.34 11.31 1.45
CA GLU A 46 -11.59 12.31 2.23
C GLU A 46 -10.82 11.64 3.36
N ALA A 47 -11.52 10.79 4.13
CA ALA A 47 -10.89 9.98 5.18
C ALA A 47 -9.80 9.05 4.59
N ARG A 48 -10.00 8.55 3.37
CA ARG A 48 -9.04 7.67 2.70
C ARG A 48 -7.73 8.40 2.39
N VAL A 49 -7.80 9.63 1.89
CA VAL A 49 -6.60 10.46 1.65
C VAL A 49 -5.84 10.70 2.96
N ILE A 50 -6.53 11.13 4.02
CA ILE A 50 -5.92 11.40 5.33
C ILE A 50 -5.19 10.17 5.87
N VAL A 51 -5.84 8.99 5.82
CA VAL A 51 -5.24 7.74 6.29
C VAL A 51 -4.02 7.35 5.45
N ILE A 52 -4.05 7.56 4.13
CA ILE A 52 -2.91 7.25 3.25
C ILE A 52 -1.73 8.17 3.55
N GLU A 53 -1.95 9.48 3.65
CA GLU A 53 -0.90 10.45 3.95
C GLU A 53 -0.25 10.18 5.31
N GLU A 54 -1.06 9.91 6.33
CA GLU A 54 -0.56 9.56 7.66
C GLU A 54 0.24 8.25 7.63
N LEU A 55 -0.26 7.24 6.91
CA LEU A 55 0.44 5.96 6.79
C LEU A 55 1.81 6.12 6.13
N ILE A 56 1.91 6.89 5.03
CA ILE A 56 3.17 7.15 4.34
C ILE A 56 4.12 7.91 5.28
N ARG A 57 3.64 8.98 5.92
CA ARG A 57 4.44 9.78 6.85
C ARG A 57 4.99 8.96 8.02
N GLU A 58 4.17 8.10 8.62
CA GLU A 58 4.62 7.23 9.72
C GLU A 58 5.61 6.18 9.23
N SER A 59 5.39 5.60 8.05
CA SER A 59 6.27 4.60 7.46
C SER A 59 7.66 5.16 7.11
N LEU A 60 7.75 6.42 6.70
CA LEU A 60 9.02 7.09 6.36
C LEU A 60 9.98 7.20 7.58
N LYS A 61 9.47 7.05 8.81
CA LYS A 61 10.30 7.04 10.02
C LYS A 61 11.10 5.75 10.20
N PHE A 62 10.66 4.65 9.60
CA PHE A 62 11.21 3.30 9.83
C PHE A 62 11.81 2.65 8.58
N HIS A 63 11.51 3.20 7.39
CA HIS A 63 11.89 2.62 6.11
C HIS A 63 12.76 3.56 5.29
N ARG A 64 13.70 2.98 4.54
CA ARG A 64 14.62 3.76 3.68
C ARG A 64 13.90 4.28 2.43
N THR A 65 13.13 3.40 1.81
CA THR A 65 12.38 3.68 0.58
C THR A 65 10.98 3.14 0.75
N ILE A 66 10.00 3.89 0.24
CA ILE A 66 8.62 3.44 0.15
C ILE A 66 8.21 3.45 -1.31
N GLY A 67 7.76 2.31 -1.82
CA GLY A 67 7.09 2.20 -3.10
C GLY A 67 5.58 2.07 -2.90
N LEU A 68 4.82 2.71 -3.79
CA LEU A 68 3.36 2.65 -3.78
C LEU A 68 2.89 1.81 -4.95
N VAL A 69 1.93 0.93 -4.70
CA VAL A 69 1.27 0.11 -5.70
C VAL A 69 -0.22 0.30 -5.56
N GLY A 70 -0.90 0.62 -6.66
CA GLY A 70 -2.32 0.93 -6.60
C GLY A 70 -3.09 0.21 -7.70
N TYR A 71 -4.22 -0.40 -7.32
CA TYR A 71 -5.12 -1.08 -8.24
C TYR A 71 -6.43 -0.29 -8.39
N SER A 72 -6.86 -0.05 -9.63
CA SER A 72 -8.08 0.72 -9.93
C SER A 72 -8.03 2.09 -9.23
N LEU A 73 -9.03 2.45 -8.41
CA LEU A 73 -9.03 3.68 -7.62
C LEU A 73 -7.81 3.81 -6.70
N GLY A 74 -7.23 2.70 -6.24
CA GLY A 74 -5.97 2.68 -5.50
C GLY A 74 -4.81 3.28 -6.30
N GLY A 75 -4.80 3.11 -7.63
CA GLY A 75 -3.79 3.68 -8.53
C GLY A 75 -3.83 5.20 -8.56
N SER A 76 -5.03 5.80 -8.50
CA SER A 76 -5.17 7.25 -8.38
C SER A 76 -4.52 7.77 -7.10
N PHE A 77 -4.75 7.08 -5.97
CA PHE A 77 -4.13 7.45 -4.70
C PHE A 77 -2.61 7.25 -4.71
N SER A 78 -2.12 6.14 -5.27
CA SER A 78 -0.67 5.89 -5.43
C SER A 78 0.04 6.89 -6.34
N THR A 79 -0.68 7.56 -7.23
CA THR A 79 -0.10 8.57 -8.15
C THR A 79 -0.11 9.97 -7.54
N PHE A 80 -1.13 10.26 -6.74
CA PHE A 80 -1.33 11.59 -6.16
C PHE A 80 -0.45 11.86 -4.94
N THR A 81 -0.09 10.82 -4.19
CA THR A 81 0.64 10.90 -2.91
C THR A 81 2.14 10.74 -3.07
#